data_AF-A6INE4-F1
#
_entry.id   AF-A6INE4-F1
#
_cell.length_a   1.000
_cell.length_b   1.000
_cell.length_c   1.000
_cell.angle_alpha   90.00
_cell.angle_beta   90.00
_cell.angle_gamma   90.00
#
_symmetry.space_group_name_H-M   'P 1'
#
loop_
_entity.id
_entity.type
_entity.pdbx_description
1 polymer ?
#
loop_
_entity_poly.entity_id
_entity_poly.type
_entity_poly.pdbx_seq_one_letter_code
_entity_poly.pdbx_strand_id
1 'polypeptide(L)'
;MRLWYPSLQEVKEVFRCLGAYNPALYPHGPFQHSSRALESEASLGCWEPQDPPQEVALDIKLSYIYRFLILCFLVQPTSYTDASILGLMELLCRAGLDVGLRLLPKTDLQQLLLLLLENIQEWPGKLQPLCCALSWVSDHHHNLLTLVQFFLDATPRGRQLRSQLSLMVIARMLGQQESLPLWGEKTQLALLSQLLSLMRPSSLRQCLGSETLPSSPGQQSKASAELDHKVCYLCHSLLTLAGVVVSSQDITPDQWGELQLLCMQLDRHISTHIRESPQAMHRTKLKDLATQTYIRWQDLLAHCQPQGQYFSPWKDI
;
A
#
# COMPACT_ATOMS: atom_id res chain seq x y z
N MET A 1 -0.49 26.44 -33.62
CA MET A 1 -1.70 25.82 -33.07
C MET A 1 -1.40 25.35 -31.65
N ARG A 2 -2.22 25.70 -30.65
CA ARG A 2 -2.13 25.06 -29.33
C ARG A 2 -2.93 23.76 -29.41
N LEU A 3 -2.27 22.62 -29.22
CA LEU A 3 -2.98 21.35 -29.08
C LEU A 3 -3.81 21.41 -27.79
N TRP A 4 -5.07 21.00 -27.86
CA TRP A 4 -5.95 20.87 -26.70
C TRP A 4 -5.53 19.66 -25.85
N TYR A 5 -5.63 19.80 -24.53
CA TYR A 5 -5.42 18.74 -23.55
C TYR A 5 -6.49 18.88 -22.45
N PRO A 6 -6.91 17.78 -21.80
CA PRO A 6 -7.97 17.82 -20.80
C PRO A 6 -7.49 18.45 -19.48
N SER A 7 -8.30 19.32 -18.91
CA SER A 7 -8.12 19.81 -17.55
C SER A 7 -8.41 18.71 -16.52
N LEU A 8 -7.88 18.86 -15.29
CA LEU A 8 -8.15 17.93 -14.20
C LEU A 8 -9.65 17.77 -13.91
N GLN A 9 -10.45 18.84 -14.08
CA GLN A 9 -11.90 18.78 -13.85
C GLN A 9 -12.62 17.96 -14.91
N GLU A 10 -12.23 18.09 -16.18
CA GLU A 10 -12.77 17.26 -17.26
C GLU A 10 -12.43 15.78 -17.04
N VAL A 11 -11.21 15.48 -16.60
CA VAL A 11 -10.83 14.09 -16.26
C VAL A 11 -11.66 13.56 -15.10
N LYS A 12 -11.80 14.33 -14.01
CA LYS A 12 -12.66 13.96 -12.86
C LYS A 12 -14.10 13.65 -13.30
N GLU A 13 -14.65 14.48 -14.17
CA GLU A 13 -16.00 14.31 -14.69
C GLU A 13 -16.16 13.03 -15.51
N VAL A 14 -15.17 12.68 -16.34
CA VAL A 14 -15.16 11.41 -17.09
C VAL A 14 -15.16 10.21 -16.14
N PHE A 15 -14.30 10.20 -15.11
CA PHE A 15 -14.29 9.11 -14.12
C PHE A 15 -15.61 9.02 -13.36
N ARG A 16 -16.23 10.17 -13.02
CA ARG A 16 -17.56 10.21 -12.41
C ARG A 16 -18.63 9.61 -13.32
N CYS A 17 -18.60 9.91 -14.62
CA CYS A 17 -19.52 9.34 -15.61
C CYS A 17 -19.34 7.82 -15.79
N LEU A 18 -18.13 7.31 -15.53
CA LEU A 18 -17.83 5.88 -15.56
C LEU A 18 -18.18 5.13 -14.27
N GLY A 19 -18.70 5.84 -13.26
CA GLY A 19 -19.14 5.24 -11.99
C GLY A 19 -18.10 5.28 -10.87
N ALA A 20 -17.01 6.07 -11.01
CA ALA A 20 -16.08 6.28 -9.90
C ALA A 20 -16.80 6.95 -8.70
N TYR A 21 -16.65 6.36 -7.53
CA TYR A 21 -17.29 6.82 -6.30
C TYR A 21 -16.81 8.23 -5.91
N ASN A 22 -17.77 9.10 -5.59
CA ASN A 22 -17.52 10.44 -5.06
C ASN A 22 -17.91 10.51 -3.58
N PRO A 23 -16.95 10.57 -2.64
CA PRO A 23 -17.25 10.67 -1.21
C PRO A 23 -17.99 11.97 -0.84
N ALA A 24 -17.91 13.03 -1.66
CA ALA A 24 -18.64 14.27 -1.41
C ALA A 24 -20.15 14.19 -1.72
N LEU A 25 -20.59 13.19 -2.48
CA LEU A 25 -22.00 12.95 -2.79
C LEU A 25 -22.65 11.91 -1.86
N TYR A 26 -21.83 11.15 -1.12
CA TYR A 26 -22.27 10.12 -0.19
C TYR A 26 -21.42 10.17 1.09
N PRO A 27 -21.71 11.12 2.00
CA PRO A 27 -21.06 11.17 3.29
C PRO A 27 -21.60 10.04 4.17
N HIS A 28 -20.68 9.18 4.65
CA HIS A 28 -20.83 8.24 5.76
C HIS A 28 -22.25 7.72 6.06
N GLY A 29 -22.64 6.64 5.38
CA GLY A 29 -23.63 5.70 5.91
C GLY A 29 -22.93 4.42 6.36
N PRO A 30 -23.31 3.81 7.50
CA PRO A 30 -22.80 2.48 7.85
C PRO A 30 -23.21 1.54 6.72
N PHE A 31 -22.31 0.64 6.33
CA PHE A 31 -22.60 -0.46 5.41
C PHE A 31 -23.96 -1.07 5.75
N GLN A 32 -25.00 -0.72 4.99
CA GLN A 32 -26.20 -1.53 4.95
C GLN A 32 -25.78 -2.77 4.15
N HIS A 33 -25.33 -3.79 4.89
CA HIS A 33 -25.65 -5.14 4.51
C HIS A 33 -27.14 -5.16 4.19
N SER A 34 -27.43 -5.33 2.91
CA SER A 34 -28.78 -5.29 2.35
C SER A 34 -29.74 -6.05 3.24
N SER A 35 -30.59 -5.29 3.93
CA SER A 35 -31.82 -5.76 4.53
C SER A 35 -32.76 -6.14 3.40
N ARG A 36 -32.53 -7.31 2.80
CA ARG A 36 -33.62 -8.15 2.30
C ARG A 36 -34.10 -9.00 3.47
N ALA A 37 -34.75 -8.36 4.43
CA ALA A 37 -35.57 -9.06 5.40
C ALA A 37 -37.00 -9.14 4.84
N LEU A 38 -37.35 -10.36 4.45
CA LEU A 38 -38.66 -10.96 4.61
C LEU A 38 -39.79 -10.48 3.67
N GLU A 39 -39.89 -11.12 2.50
CA GLU A 39 -41.17 -11.62 2.01
C GLU A 39 -41.00 -13.06 1.50
N SER A 40 -42.07 -13.81 1.68
CA SER A 40 -42.14 -15.25 1.94
C SER A 40 -42.16 -16.14 0.69
N GLU A 41 -41.58 -17.33 0.85
CA GLU A 41 -41.91 -18.62 0.22
C GLU A 41 -41.66 -18.84 -1.30
N ALA A 42 -40.93 -19.92 -1.56
CA ALA A 42 -40.95 -20.74 -2.76
C ALA A 42 -40.48 -20.11 -4.08
N SER A 43 -39.17 -20.23 -4.37
CA SER A 43 -38.65 -20.58 -5.71
C SER A 43 -37.19 -20.99 -5.64
N LEU A 44 -36.96 -22.29 -5.77
CA LEU A 44 -35.70 -22.87 -6.22
C LEU A 44 -35.43 -22.39 -7.65
N GLY A 45 -34.32 -21.68 -7.90
CA GLY A 45 -33.82 -21.50 -9.27
C GLY A 45 -33.10 -20.19 -9.54
N CYS A 46 -31.92 -20.32 -10.17
CA CYS A 46 -31.16 -19.29 -10.88
C CYS A 46 -30.41 -18.24 -10.04
N TRP A 47 -29.14 -18.54 -9.77
CA TRP A 47 -28.12 -17.50 -9.80
C TRP A 47 -28.04 -16.98 -11.23
N GLU A 48 -28.56 -15.78 -11.49
CA GLU A 48 -28.28 -15.09 -12.74
C GLU A 48 -26.80 -14.64 -12.74
N PRO A 49 -25.99 -15.04 -13.73
CA PRO A 49 -24.64 -14.55 -13.90
C PRO A 49 -24.67 -13.04 -14.22
N GLN A 50 -23.84 -12.24 -13.54
CA GLN A 50 -23.57 -10.87 -14.00
C GLN A 50 -22.95 -10.93 -15.42
N ASP A 51 -23.44 -10.09 -16.32
CA ASP A 51 -23.12 -10.13 -17.74
C ASP A 51 -21.63 -9.77 -18.04
N PRO A 52 -20.81 -10.68 -18.60
CA PRO A 52 -19.41 -10.42 -18.95
C PRO A 52 -19.13 -9.31 -20.00
N PRO A 53 -20.02 -8.90 -20.93
CA PRO A 53 -19.68 -7.87 -21.93
C PRO A 53 -19.56 -6.44 -21.37
N GLN A 54 -20.18 -6.12 -20.22
CA GLN A 54 -20.14 -4.76 -19.65
C GLN A 54 -18.80 -4.46 -18.96
N GLU A 55 -18.24 -5.48 -18.31
CA GLU A 55 -16.93 -5.45 -17.66
C GLU A 55 -15.80 -5.22 -18.68
N VAL A 56 -15.79 -6.00 -19.76
CA VAL A 56 -14.80 -5.85 -20.85
C VAL A 56 -14.91 -4.47 -21.51
N ALA A 57 -16.13 -3.94 -21.69
CA ALA A 57 -16.32 -2.61 -22.26
C ALA A 57 -15.79 -1.48 -21.35
N LEU A 58 -15.87 -1.64 -20.03
CA LEU A 58 -15.34 -0.67 -19.06
C LEU A 58 -13.81 -0.67 -19.04
N ASP A 59 -13.18 -1.85 -19.02
CA ASP A 59 -11.72 -2.02 -19.12
C ASP A 59 -11.16 -1.32 -20.37
N ILE A 60 -11.79 -1.58 -21.53
CA ILE A 60 -11.41 -0.93 -22.80
C ILE A 60 -11.52 0.60 -22.71
N LYS A 61 -12.61 1.14 -22.14
CA LYS A 61 -12.79 2.59 -21.98
C LYS A 61 -11.72 3.21 -21.06
N LEU A 62 -11.41 2.55 -19.94
CA LEU A 62 -10.37 3.00 -19.02
C LEU A 62 -8.98 2.96 -19.68
N SER A 63 -8.67 1.89 -20.43
CA SER A 63 -7.43 1.79 -21.21
C SER A 63 -7.28 2.96 -22.19
N TYR A 64 -8.34 3.30 -22.93
CA TYR A 64 -8.31 4.44 -23.85
C TYR A 64 -8.09 5.77 -23.13
N ILE A 65 -8.72 5.98 -21.96
CA ILE A 65 -8.51 7.20 -21.16
C ILE A 65 -7.06 7.30 -20.72
N TYR A 66 -6.48 6.23 -20.16
CA TYR A 66 -5.09 6.26 -19.72
C TYR A 66 -4.12 6.49 -20.88
N ARG A 67 -4.31 5.81 -22.01
CA ARG A 67 -3.48 6.00 -23.20
C ARG A 67 -3.61 7.41 -23.77
N PHE A 68 -4.81 7.97 -23.78
CA PHE A 68 -5.02 9.36 -24.20
C PHE A 68 -4.30 10.35 -23.29
N LEU A 69 -4.38 10.17 -21.97
CA LEU A 69 -3.65 10.99 -21.01
C LEU A 69 -2.13 10.84 -21.19
N ILE A 70 -1.63 9.62 -21.39
CA ILE A 70 -0.21 9.38 -21.71
C ILE A 70 0.21 10.21 -22.93
N LEU A 71 -0.58 10.17 -24.02
CA LEU A 71 -0.30 10.96 -25.22
C LEU A 71 -0.30 12.46 -24.94
N CYS A 72 -1.22 12.96 -24.12
CA CYS A 72 -1.24 14.38 -23.73
C CYS A 72 0.05 14.80 -23.02
N PHE A 73 0.53 14.00 -22.07
CA PHE A 73 1.78 14.26 -21.35
C PHE A 73 3.03 14.09 -22.21
N LEU A 74 3.03 13.19 -23.20
CA LEU A 74 4.15 13.04 -24.13
C LEU A 74 4.24 14.21 -25.11
N VAL A 75 3.10 14.73 -25.58
CA VAL A 75 3.08 15.83 -26.56
C VAL A 75 3.26 17.20 -25.90
N GLN A 76 2.79 17.37 -24.66
CA GLN A 76 2.93 18.62 -23.89
C GLN A 76 3.31 18.36 -22.42
N PRO A 77 4.56 17.99 -22.12
CA PRO A 77 4.99 17.64 -20.75
C PRO A 77 4.87 18.79 -19.75
N THR A 78 4.97 20.04 -20.20
CA THR A 78 4.90 21.24 -19.36
C THR A 78 3.50 21.87 -19.27
N SER A 79 2.48 21.22 -19.86
CA SER A 79 1.11 21.75 -19.87
C SER A 79 0.41 21.63 -18.52
N TYR A 80 0.80 20.65 -17.70
CA TYR A 80 0.24 20.42 -16.38
C TYR A 80 1.14 20.98 -15.30
N THR A 81 0.55 21.72 -14.37
CA THR A 81 1.23 22.13 -13.13
C THR A 81 1.44 20.93 -12.21
N ASP A 82 2.45 20.98 -11.34
CA ASP A 82 2.65 19.95 -10.31
C ASP A 82 1.37 19.71 -9.47
N ALA A 83 0.61 20.77 -9.16
CA ALA A 83 -0.65 20.65 -8.42
C ALA A 83 -1.70 19.81 -9.19
N SER A 84 -1.81 20.02 -10.50
CA SER A 84 -2.69 19.19 -11.34
C SER A 84 -2.19 17.75 -11.48
N ILE A 85 -0.87 17.53 -11.56
CA ILE A 85 -0.28 16.20 -11.60
C ILE A 85 -0.60 15.44 -10.30
N LEU A 86 -0.36 16.06 -9.14
CA LEU A 86 -0.67 15.46 -7.84
C LEU A 86 -2.16 15.11 -7.71
N GLY A 87 -3.05 16.04 -8.09
CA GLY A 87 -4.49 15.81 -8.06
C GLY A 87 -4.95 14.72 -9.03
N LEU A 88 -4.28 14.57 -10.17
CA LEU A 88 -4.54 13.50 -11.13
C LEU A 88 -4.07 12.15 -10.58
N MET A 89 -2.87 12.07 -9.98
CA MET A 89 -2.37 10.85 -9.34
C MET A 89 -3.31 10.38 -8.22
N GLU A 90 -3.77 11.30 -7.37
CA GLU A 90 -4.74 10.99 -6.30
C GLU A 90 -6.07 10.45 -6.88
N LEU A 91 -6.61 11.09 -7.93
CA LEU A 91 -7.82 10.64 -8.62
C LEU A 91 -7.64 9.23 -9.20
N LEU A 92 -6.55 9.00 -9.92
CA LEU A 92 -6.24 7.73 -10.57
C LEU A 92 -6.06 6.61 -9.54
N CYS A 93 -5.37 6.88 -8.43
CA CYS A 93 -5.21 5.91 -7.34
C CYS A 93 -6.55 5.60 -6.67
N ARG A 94 -7.41 6.61 -6.45
CA ARG A 94 -8.76 6.41 -5.88
C ARG A 94 -9.65 5.59 -6.81
N ALA A 95 -9.69 5.95 -8.09
CA ALA A 95 -10.44 5.21 -9.11
C ALA A 95 -9.90 3.78 -9.25
N GLY A 96 -8.58 3.58 -9.15
CA GLY A 96 -7.96 2.27 -9.20
C GLY A 96 -8.29 1.34 -8.02
N LEU A 97 -8.76 1.90 -6.91
CA LEU A 97 -9.22 1.14 -5.74
C LEU A 97 -10.74 0.94 -5.72
N ASP A 98 -11.47 1.59 -6.63
CA ASP A 98 -12.92 1.51 -6.68
C ASP A 98 -13.38 0.10 -7.06
N VAL A 99 -14.34 -0.44 -6.29
CA VAL A 99 -14.90 -1.77 -6.50
C VAL A 99 -15.60 -1.90 -7.85
N GLY A 100 -16.24 -0.81 -8.31
CA GLY A 100 -16.91 -0.74 -9.61
C GLY A 100 -15.95 -0.60 -10.79
N LEU A 101 -14.67 -0.26 -10.54
CA LEU A 101 -13.63 -0.11 -11.56
C LEU A 101 -12.53 -1.17 -11.43
N ARG A 102 -12.74 -2.26 -10.68
CA ARG A 102 -11.73 -3.31 -10.39
C ARG A 102 -11.05 -3.95 -11.62
N LEU A 103 -11.57 -3.69 -12.82
CA LEU A 103 -11.01 -4.10 -14.11
C LEU A 103 -10.08 -3.02 -14.68
N LEU A 104 -9.25 -2.41 -13.84
CA LEU A 104 -8.27 -1.46 -14.36
C LEU A 104 -7.23 -2.23 -15.20
N PRO A 105 -6.86 -1.74 -16.39
CA PRO A 105 -5.67 -2.19 -17.08
C PRO A 105 -4.46 -1.76 -16.25
N LYS A 106 -4.05 -2.62 -15.32
CA LYS A 106 -3.03 -2.33 -14.30
C LYS A 106 -1.76 -1.77 -14.92
N THR A 107 -1.39 -2.26 -16.10
CA THR A 107 -0.23 -1.80 -16.86
C THR A 107 -0.38 -0.38 -17.40
N ASP A 108 -1.51 -0.04 -18.03
CA ASP A 108 -1.73 1.32 -18.58
C ASP A 108 -1.80 2.35 -17.44
N LEU A 109 -2.42 2.00 -16.30
CA LEU A 109 -2.40 2.85 -15.10
C LEU A 109 -0.97 3.03 -14.57
N GLN A 110 -0.22 1.94 -14.39
CA GLN A 110 1.15 1.98 -13.88
C GLN A 110 2.06 2.83 -14.79
N GLN A 111 1.90 2.73 -16.11
CA GLN A 111 2.62 3.55 -17.08
C GLN A 111 2.24 5.03 -17.00
N LEU A 112 0.95 5.34 -16.87
CA LEU A 112 0.52 6.72 -16.67
C LEU A 112 1.07 7.30 -15.37
N LEU A 113 0.97 6.57 -14.25
CA LEU A 113 1.50 7.02 -12.95
C LEU A 113 3.02 7.23 -13.01
N LEU A 114 3.76 6.36 -13.69
CA LEU A 114 5.19 6.54 -13.93
C LEU A 114 5.46 7.84 -14.70
N LEU A 115 4.75 8.06 -15.81
CA LEU A 115 4.90 9.27 -16.62
C LEU A 115 4.58 10.54 -15.82
N LEU A 116 3.50 10.52 -15.03
CA LEU A 116 3.12 11.63 -14.16
C LEU A 116 4.21 11.95 -13.13
N LEU A 117 4.75 10.92 -12.48
CA LEU A 117 5.80 11.05 -11.47
C LEU A 117 7.08 11.69 -12.05
N GLU A 118 7.48 11.28 -13.24
CA GLU A 118 8.67 11.83 -13.91
C GLU A 118 8.45 13.27 -14.41
N ASN A 119 7.21 13.68 -14.67
CA ASN A 119 6.89 15.05 -15.12
C ASN A 119 6.74 16.08 -13.98
N ILE A 120 6.80 15.67 -12.71
CA ILE A 120 6.81 16.61 -11.58
C ILE A 120 8.10 17.45 -11.63
N GLN A 121 7.97 18.78 -11.62
CA GLN A 121 9.12 19.68 -11.71
C GLN A 121 9.83 19.77 -10.35
N GLU A 122 9.10 20.13 -9.29
CA GLU A 122 9.66 20.34 -7.94
C GLU A 122 9.55 19.10 -7.05
N TRP A 123 10.10 17.97 -7.52
CA TRP A 123 9.91 16.65 -6.88
C TRP A 123 10.14 16.62 -5.35
N PRO A 124 11.25 17.13 -4.80
CA PRO A 124 11.47 17.12 -3.34
C PRO A 124 10.36 17.82 -2.55
N GLY A 125 9.81 18.91 -3.08
CA GLY A 125 8.72 19.65 -2.45
C GLY A 125 7.33 19.02 -2.63
N LYS A 126 7.18 18.06 -3.55
CA LYS A 126 5.89 17.41 -3.86
C LYS A 126 5.74 16.00 -3.32
N LEU A 127 6.84 15.33 -3.00
CA LEU A 127 6.84 13.99 -2.41
C LEU A 127 6.00 13.92 -1.12
N GLN A 128 6.23 14.84 -0.18
CA GLN A 128 5.50 14.83 1.10
C GLN A 128 3.98 15.04 0.91
N PRO A 129 3.51 16.10 0.21
CA PRO A 129 2.09 16.28 -0.06
C PRO A 129 1.45 15.08 -0.77
N LEU A 130 2.16 14.48 -1.73
CA LEU A 130 1.67 13.31 -2.46
C LEU A 130 1.52 12.09 -1.53
N CYS A 131 2.55 11.75 -0.76
CA CYS A 131 2.47 10.64 0.22
C CYS A 131 1.34 10.85 1.23
N CYS A 132 1.14 12.09 1.71
CA CYS A 132 0.04 12.41 2.60
C CYS A 132 -1.31 12.14 1.92
N ALA A 133 -1.56 12.74 0.76
CA ALA A 133 -2.81 12.57 0.02
C ALA A 133 -3.11 11.10 -0.29
N LEU A 134 -2.11 10.36 -0.79
CA LEU A 134 -2.24 8.95 -1.15
C LEU A 134 -2.49 8.05 0.05
N SER A 135 -1.87 8.35 1.21
CA SER A 135 -2.15 7.60 2.43
C SER A 135 -3.63 7.67 2.79
N TRP A 136 -4.30 8.81 2.57
CA TRP A 136 -5.72 9.06 2.89
C TRP A 136 -6.71 8.65 1.80
N VAL A 137 -6.27 7.97 0.73
CA VAL A 137 -7.19 7.51 -0.31
C VAL A 137 -8.14 6.41 0.20
N SER A 138 -7.73 5.65 1.21
CA SER A 138 -8.54 4.57 1.81
C SER A 138 -8.16 4.34 3.28
N ASP A 139 -9.10 3.87 4.09
CA ASP A 139 -8.84 3.43 5.47
C ASP A 139 -8.46 1.96 5.59
N HIS A 140 -8.75 1.18 4.55
CA HIS A 140 -8.43 -0.23 4.53
C HIS A 140 -6.96 -0.48 4.15
N HIS A 141 -6.22 -1.17 5.01
CA HIS A 141 -4.79 -1.44 4.83
C HIS A 141 -4.45 -2.21 3.54
N HIS A 142 -5.32 -3.11 3.07
CA HIS A 142 -5.11 -3.83 1.82
C HIS A 142 -5.15 -2.89 0.60
N ASN A 143 -6.05 -1.92 0.59
CA ASN A 143 -6.15 -0.95 -0.50
C ASN A 143 -4.90 -0.07 -0.53
N LEU A 144 -4.39 0.35 0.62
CA LEU A 144 -3.16 1.13 0.71
C LEU A 144 -1.93 0.34 0.25
N LEU A 145 -1.86 -0.96 0.57
CA LEU A 145 -0.84 -1.85 0.01
C LEU A 145 -0.95 -1.95 -1.52
N THR A 146 -2.16 -2.15 -2.06
CA THR A 146 -2.39 -2.17 -3.51
C THR A 146 -2.01 -0.84 -4.17
N LEU A 147 -2.29 0.28 -3.50
CA LEU A 147 -1.93 1.62 -3.98
C LEU A 147 -0.40 1.77 -4.09
N VAL A 148 0.38 1.32 -3.10
CA VAL A 148 1.85 1.30 -3.20
C VAL A 148 2.30 0.47 -4.40
N GLN A 149 1.63 -0.64 -4.69
CA GLN A 149 1.91 -1.51 -5.84
C GLN A 149 1.52 -0.91 -7.21
N PHE A 150 0.75 0.18 -7.25
CA PHE A 150 0.51 0.92 -8.49
C PHE A 150 1.72 1.73 -8.95
N PHE A 151 2.66 2.03 -8.07
CA PHE A 151 3.90 2.72 -8.45
C PHE A 151 4.97 1.71 -8.80
N LEU A 152 5.68 1.91 -9.91
CA LEU A 152 6.82 1.07 -10.28
C LEU A 152 8.09 1.54 -9.55
N ASP A 153 9.00 0.61 -9.27
CA ASP A 153 10.33 0.86 -8.69
C ASP A 153 11.41 1.07 -9.77
N ALA A 154 10.99 1.22 -11.04
CA ALA A 154 11.86 1.37 -12.21
C ALA A 154 12.69 2.68 -12.21
N THR A 155 12.27 3.72 -11.47
CA THR A 155 12.97 5.01 -11.39
C THR A 155 13.32 5.38 -9.95
N PRO A 156 14.34 6.22 -9.72
CA PRO A 156 14.66 6.70 -8.38
C PRO A 156 13.48 7.40 -7.68
N ARG A 157 12.69 8.20 -8.41
CA ARG A 157 11.48 8.84 -7.88
C ARG A 157 10.43 7.80 -7.47
N GLY A 158 10.23 6.77 -8.30
CA GLY A 158 9.34 5.65 -8.00
C GLY A 158 9.73 4.90 -6.73
N ARG A 159 11.02 4.59 -6.58
CA ARG A 159 11.58 3.98 -5.36
C ARG A 159 11.39 4.86 -4.12
N GLN A 160 11.72 6.14 -4.22
CA GLN A 160 11.57 7.10 -3.13
C GLN A 160 10.10 7.25 -2.70
N LEU A 161 9.18 7.38 -3.66
CA LEU A 161 7.73 7.42 -3.40
C LEU A 161 7.26 6.14 -2.70
N ARG A 162 7.60 4.96 -3.24
CA ARG A 162 7.20 3.67 -2.67
C ARG A 162 7.71 3.49 -1.24
N SER A 163 8.98 3.83 -0.98
CA SER A 163 9.55 3.76 0.37
C SER A 163 8.81 4.68 1.34
N GLN A 164 8.70 5.96 0.99
CA GLN A 164 8.09 6.98 1.87
C GLN A 164 6.60 6.74 2.10
N LEU A 165 5.86 6.40 1.05
CA LEU A 165 4.45 6.09 1.17
C LEU A 165 4.23 4.83 2.03
N SER A 166 5.08 3.80 1.87
CA SER A 166 5.00 2.59 2.69
C SER A 166 5.23 2.90 4.17
N LEU A 167 6.25 3.70 4.51
CA LEU A 167 6.49 4.16 5.88
C LEU A 167 5.31 4.98 6.43
N MET A 168 4.78 5.91 5.63
CA MET A 168 3.62 6.72 6.00
C MET A 168 2.40 5.85 6.30
N VAL A 169 2.11 4.87 5.44
CA VAL A 169 0.99 3.94 5.65
C VAL A 169 1.21 3.09 6.90
N ILE A 170 2.41 2.54 7.11
CA ILE A 170 2.74 1.76 8.32
C ILE A 170 2.54 2.63 9.56
N ALA A 171 3.13 3.82 9.60
CA ALA A 171 3.01 4.73 10.73
C ALA A 171 1.55 5.11 10.99
N ARG A 172 0.77 5.41 9.95
CA ARG A 172 -0.66 5.73 10.10
C ARG A 172 -1.46 4.56 10.65
N MET A 173 -1.28 3.36 10.11
CA MET A 173 -2.00 2.16 10.55
C MET A 173 -1.64 1.76 11.99
N LEU A 174 -0.48 2.19 12.49
CA LEU A 174 -0.04 1.99 13.87
C LEU A 174 -0.32 3.20 14.80
N GLY A 175 -0.96 4.25 14.29
CA GLY A 175 -1.25 5.48 15.05
C GLY A 175 -0.01 6.30 15.43
N GLN A 176 1.07 6.22 14.66
CA GLN A 176 2.36 6.89 14.90
C GLN A 176 2.68 8.04 13.92
N GLN A 177 1.72 8.46 13.10
CA GLN A 177 1.95 9.44 12.04
C GLN A 177 2.43 10.81 12.57
N GLU A 178 1.93 11.25 13.72
CA GLU A 178 2.29 12.55 14.32
C GLU A 178 3.56 12.48 15.18
N SER A 179 3.91 11.28 15.65
CA SER A 179 4.98 11.06 16.63
C SER A 179 6.37 10.91 16.02
N LEU A 180 6.46 10.54 14.73
CA LEU A 180 7.73 10.16 14.08
C LEU A 180 8.13 11.13 12.95
N PRO A 181 9.41 11.50 12.85
CA PRO A 181 9.91 12.35 11.77
C PRO A 181 10.07 11.54 10.45
N LEU A 182 8.96 11.27 9.77
CA LEU A 182 8.91 10.35 8.62
C LEU A 182 9.71 10.80 7.37
N TRP A 183 10.11 12.07 7.30
CA TRP A 183 10.64 12.67 6.05
C TRP A 183 12.17 12.59 5.89
N GLY A 184 12.89 12.05 6.88
CA GLY A 184 14.34 11.86 6.80
C GLY A 184 14.71 10.57 6.05
N GLU A 185 15.33 10.68 4.87
CA GLU A 185 15.76 9.50 4.08
C GLU A 185 16.81 8.65 4.79
N LYS A 186 17.81 9.30 5.41
CA LYS A 186 18.89 8.62 6.14
C LYS A 186 18.42 7.86 7.38
N THR A 187 17.18 8.06 7.81
CA THR A 187 16.62 7.46 9.03
C THR A 187 15.51 6.46 8.75
N GLN A 188 15.22 6.13 7.49
CA GLN A 188 14.10 5.26 7.12
C GLN A 188 14.18 3.86 7.75
N LEU A 189 15.36 3.22 7.73
CA LEU A 189 15.54 1.89 8.32
C LEU A 189 15.46 1.93 9.86
N ALA A 190 16.03 2.97 10.48
CA ALA A 190 15.89 3.20 11.91
C ALA A 190 14.43 3.40 12.34
N LEU A 191 13.64 4.19 11.59
CA LEU A 191 12.21 4.38 11.82
C LEU A 191 11.44 3.08 11.63
N LEU A 192 11.74 2.33 10.56
CA LEU A 192 11.11 1.04 10.31
C LEU A 192 11.37 0.05 11.45
N SER A 193 12.58 0.06 12.00
CA SER A 193 12.97 -0.77 13.15
C SER A 193 12.10 -0.47 14.38
N GLN A 194 11.83 0.81 14.65
CA GLN A 194 10.92 1.21 15.73
C GLN A 194 9.49 0.74 15.45
N LEU A 195 9.01 0.88 14.21
CA LEU A 195 7.64 0.49 13.80
C LEU A 195 7.43 -1.03 13.84
N LEU A 196 8.44 -1.84 13.50
CA LEU A 196 8.36 -3.31 13.54
C LEU A 196 7.99 -3.83 14.95
N SER A 197 8.45 -3.15 15.99
CA SER A 197 8.13 -3.53 17.37
C SER A 197 6.62 -3.44 17.69
N LEU A 198 5.91 -2.53 17.01
CA LEU A 198 4.47 -2.29 17.14
C LEU A 198 3.64 -3.21 16.22
N MET A 199 4.26 -3.76 15.17
CA MET A 199 3.63 -4.71 14.25
C MET A 199 3.41 -6.10 14.84
N ARG A 200 3.89 -6.35 16.07
CA ARG A 200 3.68 -7.61 16.78
C ARG A 200 2.18 -7.94 16.85
N PRO A 201 1.75 -9.18 16.52
CA PRO A 201 0.34 -9.56 16.54
C PRO A 201 -0.38 -9.27 17.87
N SER A 202 0.28 -9.41 19.01
CA SER A 202 -0.32 -9.08 20.32
C SER A 202 -0.59 -7.58 20.48
N SER A 203 0.30 -6.72 19.99
CA SER A 203 0.14 -5.26 20.05
C SER A 203 -0.97 -4.82 19.10
N LEU A 204 -0.99 -5.34 17.88
CA LEU A 204 -2.06 -5.10 16.91
C LEU A 204 -3.43 -5.56 17.44
N ARG A 205 -3.46 -6.69 18.17
CA ARG A 205 -4.69 -7.16 18.81
C ARG A 205 -5.21 -6.20 19.87
N GLN A 206 -4.32 -5.52 20.60
CA GLN A 206 -4.72 -4.48 21.57
C GLN A 206 -5.29 -3.26 20.85
N CYS A 207 -4.67 -2.84 19.73
CA CYS A 207 -5.18 -1.74 18.92
C CYS A 207 -6.56 -2.02 18.32
N LEU A 208 -6.79 -3.24 17.80
CA LEU A 208 -8.05 -3.65 17.18
C LEU A 208 -9.12 -4.11 18.18
N GLY A 209 -8.72 -4.62 19.35
CA GLY A 209 -9.60 -5.23 20.34
C GLY A 209 -10.32 -4.25 21.27
N SER A 210 -10.10 -2.94 21.11
CA SER A 210 -10.84 -1.91 21.86
C SER A 210 -12.31 -1.80 21.42
N GLU A 211 -12.65 -2.34 20.25
CA GLU A 211 -14.01 -2.33 19.72
C GLU A 211 -14.82 -3.55 20.18
N THR A 212 -15.70 -3.34 21.17
CA THR A 212 -16.83 -4.19 21.61
C THR A 212 -16.53 -5.57 22.23
N LEU A 213 -16.82 -5.71 23.53
CA LEU A 213 -16.91 -7.02 24.21
C LEU A 213 -18.24 -7.73 23.86
N PRO A 214 -18.22 -8.97 23.34
CA PRO A 214 -19.43 -9.75 23.13
C PRO A 214 -19.96 -10.37 24.44
N SER A 215 -21.29 -10.39 24.59
CA SER A 215 -22.01 -10.72 25.83
C SER A 215 -22.25 -12.22 26.07
N SER A 216 -21.76 -13.14 25.22
CA SER A 216 -22.02 -14.58 25.37
C SER A 216 -20.79 -15.49 25.06
N PRO A 217 -20.63 -16.65 25.74
CA PRO A 217 -19.44 -17.50 25.64
C PRO A 217 -19.20 -18.09 24.24
N GLY A 218 -20.27 -18.46 23.52
CA GLY A 218 -20.17 -19.04 22.16
C GLY A 218 -19.80 -18.02 21.09
N GLN A 219 -20.26 -16.78 21.23
CA GLN A 219 -19.86 -15.66 20.34
C GLN A 219 -18.42 -15.21 20.63
N GLN A 220 -17.93 -15.36 21.86
CA GLN A 220 -16.58 -14.97 22.24
C GLN A 220 -15.49 -15.79 21.51
N SER A 221 -15.71 -17.10 21.31
CA SER A 221 -14.77 -17.97 20.57
C SER A 221 -14.68 -17.58 19.08
N LYS A 222 -15.83 -17.37 18.42
CA LYS A 222 -15.89 -16.94 17.01
C LYS A 222 -15.30 -15.53 16.82
N ALA A 223 -15.69 -14.58 17.66
CA ALA A 223 -15.14 -13.22 17.64
C ALA A 223 -13.62 -13.21 17.87
N SER A 224 -13.10 -14.08 18.75
CA SER A 224 -11.65 -14.22 18.94
C SER A 224 -10.94 -14.76 17.70
N ALA A 225 -11.55 -15.68 16.95
CA ALA A 225 -10.97 -16.22 15.73
C ALA A 225 -11.00 -15.18 14.58
N GLU A 226 -12.08 -14.42 14.46
CA GLU A 226 -12.18 -13.32 13.49
C GLU A 226 -11.19 -12.19 13.79
N LEU A 227 -11.04 -11.81 15.07
CA LEU A 227 -10.05 -10.82 15.49
C LEU A 227 -8.63 -11.29 15.19
N ASP A 228 -8.32 -12.56 15.46
CA ASP A 228 -7.02 -13.15 15.12
C ASP A 228 -6.75 -13.10 13.60
N HIS A 229 -7.75 -13.42 12.79
CA HIS A 229 -7.65 -13.32 11.34
C HIS A 229 -7.35 -11.88 10.88
N LYS A 230 -8.10 -10.89 11.39
CA LYS A 230 -7.88 -9.45 11.10
C LYS A 230 -6.47 -9.00 11.51
N VAL A 231 -6.02 -9.39 12.70
CA VAL A 231 -4.66 -9.08 13.21
C VAL A 231 -3.59 -9.63 12.28
N CYS A 232 -3.69 -10.90 11.89
CA CYS A 232 -2.71 -11.51 10.99
C CYS A 232 -2.71 -10.86 9.61
N TYR A 233 -3.88 -10.47 9.10
CA TYR A 233 -4.00 -9.85 7.79
C TYR A 233 -3.45 -8.41 7.76
N LEU A 234 -3.67 -7.65 8.84
CA LEU A 234 -3.03 -6.36 9.05
C LEU A 234 -1.51 -6.52 9.15
N CYS A 235 -1.04 -7.43 10.00
CA CYS A 235 0.40 -7.72 10.14
C CYS A 235 1.04 -8.11 8.82
N HIS A 236 0.36 -8.93 8.01
CA HIS A 236 0.82 -9.31 6.68
C HIS A 236 0.99 -8.09 5.77
N SER A 237 0.01 -7.18 5.78
CA SER A 237 0.06 -5.98 4.94
C SER A 237 1.19 -5.04 5.37
N LEU A 238 1.33 -4.79 6.67
CA LEU A 238 2.40 -3.98 7.23
C LEU A 238 3.78 -4.57 6.94
N LEU A 239 3.93 -5.90 7.04
CA LEU A 239 5.19 -6.58 6.75
C LEU A 239 5.53 -6.55 5.26
N THR A 240 4.52 -6.63 4.38
CA THR A 240 4.72 -6.45 2.94
C THR A 240 5.20 -5.04 2.64
N LEU A 241 4.58 -4.02 3.25
CA LEU A 241 5.02 -2.62 3.13
C LEU A 241 6.44 -2.42 3.68
N ALA A 242 6.79 -3.03 4.82
CA ALA A 242 8.15 -2.99 5.36
C ALA A 242 9.18 -3.57 4.37
N GLY A 243 8.83 -4.66 3.69
CA GLY A 243 9.64 -5.21 2.59
C GLY A 243 9.81 -4.22 1.43
N VAL A 244 8.78 -3.44 1.09
CA VAL A 244 8.86 -2.39 0.05
C VAL A 244 9.82 -1.27 0.48
N VAL A 245 9.79 -0.84 1.74
CA VAL A 245 10.71 0.19 2.28
C VAL A 245 12.17 -0.22 2.10
N VAL A 246 12.51 -1.47 2.46
CA VAL A 246 13.89 -1.97 2.37
C VAL A 246 14.31 -2.18 0.91
N SER A 247 13.44 -2.78 0.08
CA SER A 247 13.77 -3.05 -1.34
C SER A 247 13.83 -1.81 -2.22
N SER A 248 13.22 -0.70 -1.79
CA SER A 248 13.25 0.57 -2.54
C SER A 248 14.47 1.42 -2.19
N GLN A 249 15.33 1.00 -1.26
CA GLN A 249 16.52 1.73 -0.86
C GLN A 249 17.78 1.14 -1.50
N ASP A 250 18.68 2.01 -1.95
CA ASP A 250 20.02 1.64 -2.37
C ASP A 250 20.90 1.49 -1.11
N ILE A 251 20.86 0.30 -0.47
CA ILE A 251 21.49 0.06 0.83
C ILE A 251 23.01 0.12 0.73
N THR A 252 23.62 1.04 1.48
CA THR A 252 25.08 1.19 1.56
C THR A 252 25.66 0.47 2.79
N PRO A 253 26.98 0.20 2.82
CA PRO A 253 27.63 -0.41 4.00
C PRO A 253 27.44 0.39 5.31
N ASP A 254 27.25 1.71 5.22
CA ASP A 254 26.99 2.57 6.39
C ASP A 254 25.66 2.23 7.09
N GLN A 255 24.71 1.66 6.35
CA GLN A 255 23.39 1.25 6.84
C GLN A 255 23.35 -0.21 7.30
N TRP A 256 24.49 -0.93 7.24
CA TRP A 256 24.56 -2.34 7.59
C TRP A 256 24.07 -2.61 9.02
N GLY A 257 24.45 -1.76 9.99
CA GLY A 257 23.99 -1.88 11.38
C GLY A 257 22.48 -1.68 11.55
N GLU A 258 21.87 -0.78 10.78
CA GLU A 258 20.41 -0.56 10.81
C GLU A 258 19.66 -1.76 10.21
N LEU A 259 20.18 -2.32 9.12
CA LEU A 259 19.61 -3.52 8.51
C LEU A 259 19.77 -4.75 9.42
N GLN A 260 20.87 -4.87 10.15
CA GLN A 260 21.06 -5.93 11.15
C GLN A 260 20.04 -5.80 12.26
N LEU A 261 19.82 -4.57 12.74
CA LEU A 261 18.79 -4.29 13.73
C LEU A 261 17.38 -4.64 13.20
N LEU A 262 17.06 -4.32 11.95
CA LEU A 262 15.79 -4.70 11.32
C LEU A 262 15.56 -6.21 11.32
N CYS A 263 16.57 -7.00 10.96
CA CYS A 263 16.50 -8.46 11.02
C CYS A 263 16.22 -8.97 12.45
N MET A 264 16.92 -8.41 13.44
CA MET A 264 16.69 -8.76 14.85
C MET A 264 15.29 -8.38 15.32
N GLN A 265 14.78 -7.20 14.94
CA GLN A 265 13.43 -6.76 15.29
C GLN A 265 12.35 -7.64 14.65
N LEU A 266 12.52 -8.01 13.38
CA LEU A 266 11.61 -8.89 12.66
C LEU A 266 11.45 -10.24 13.38
N ASP A 267 12.58 -10.86 13.74
CA ASP A 267 12.56 -12.15 14.44
C ASP A 267 11.95 -12.04 15.85
N ARG A 268 12.40 -11.04 16.61
CA ARG A 268 11.97 -10.80 18.00
C ARG A 268 10.51 -10.41 18.13
N HIS A 269 9.94 -9.67 17.18
CA HIS A 269 8.60 -9.10 17.33
C HIS A 269 7.53 -9.80 16.48
N ILE A 270 7.92 -10.49 15.40
CA ILE A 270 6.96 -11.10 14.48
C ILE A 270 7.16 -12.62 14.45
N SER A 271 8.31 -13.11 13.99
CA SER A 271 8.53 -14.55 13.73
C SER A 271 8.30 -15.43 14.97
N THR A 272 8.88 -15.04 16.12
CA THR A 272 8.79 -15.78 17.39
C THR A 272 7.38 -15.79 18.02
N HIS A 273 6.52 -14.86 17.61
CA HIS A 273 5.19 -14.68 18.20
C HIS A 273 4.06 -15.33 17.39
N ILE A 274 4.35 -15.92 16.23
CA ILE A 274 3.35 -16.59 15.39
C ILE A 274 3.32 -18.08 15.74
N ARG A 275 2.28 -18.52 16.44
CA ARG A 275 2.02 -19.95 16.68
C ARG A 275 1.30 -20.56 15.49
N GLU A 276 1.96 -21.49 14.80
CA GLU A 276 1.35 -22.28 13.74
C GLU A 276 0.24 -23.18 14.29
N SER A 277 -0.81 -23.35 13.50
CA SER A 277 -1.86 -24.33 13.75
C SER A 277 -2.40 -24.81 12.41
N PRO A 278 -2.61 -26.13 12.21
CA PRO A 278 -3.17 -26.67 10.97
C PRO A 278 -4.57 -26.14 10.66
N GLN A 279 -5.29 -25.60 11.65
CA GLN A 279 -6.61 -25.00 11.48
C GLN A 279 -6.55 -23.49 11.17
N ALA A 280 -5.37 -22.86 11.23
CA ALA A 280 -5.18 -21.42 11.10
C ALA A 280 -4.16 -21.09 9.99
N MET A 281 -4.52 -21.41 8.75
CA MET A 281 -3.65 -21.27 7.57
C MET A 281 -3.15 -19.83 7.36
N HIS A 282 -3.91 -18.81 7.81
CA HIS A 282 -3.48 -17.41 7.78
C HIS A 282 -2.25 -17.14 8.66
N ARG A 283 -2.08 -17.84 9.78
CA ARG A 283 -0.88 -17.72 10.64
C ARG A 283 0.35 -18.32 9.95
N THR A 284 0.18 -19.46 9.28
CA THR A 284 1.26 -20.08 8.49
C THR A 284 1.72 -19.15 7.37
N LYS A 285 0.78 -18.60 6.57
CA LYS A 285 1.10 -17.60 5.53
C LYS A 285 1.88 -16.40 6.06
N LEU A 286 1.50 -15.89 7.24
CA LEU A 286 2.20 -14.78 7.87
C LEU A 286 3.62 -15.16 8.29
N LYS A 287 3.81 -16.36 8.87
CA LYS A 287 5.12 -16.86 9.27
C LYS A 287 6.03 -17.12 8.07
N ASP A 288 5.48 -17.65 6.97
CA ASP A 288 6.20 -17.84 5.71
C ASP A 288 6.65 -16.49 5.15
N LEU A 289 5.77 -15.48 5.14
CA LEU A 289 6.13 -14.12 4.71
C LEU A 289 7.23 -13.52 5.58
N ALA A 290 7.17 -13.69 6.91
CA ALA A 290 8.21 -13.23 7.83
C ALA A 290 9.54 -13.93 7.56
N THR A 291 9.52 -15.24 7.34
CA THR A 291 10.71 -16.02 7.00
C THR A 291 11.32 -15.56 5.68
N GLN A 292 10.52 -15.41 4.62
CA GLN A 292 11.00 -14.92 3.32
C GLN A 292 11.55 -13.50 3.39
N THR A 293 10.94 -12.64 4.20
CA THR A 293 11.40 -11.27 4.41
C THR A 293 12.72 -11.25 5.16
N TYR A 294 12.86 -12.08 6.20
CA TYR A 294 14.11 -12.25 6.93
C TYR A 294 15.24 -12.75 6.03
N ILE A 295 15.01 -13.80 5.23
CA ILE A 295 16.01 -14.33 4.30
C ILE A 295 16.47 -13.24 3.33
N ARG A 296 15.52 -12.52 2.70
CA ARG A 296 15.88 -11.43 1.77
C ARG A 296 16.72 -10.33 2.44
N TRP A 297 16.42 -9.97 3.67
CA TRP A 297 17.20 -8.96 4.40
C TRP A 297 18.56 -9.48 4.85
N GLN A 298 18.68 -10.77 5.20
CA GLN A 298 19.96 -11.43 5.48
C GLN A 298 20.83 -11.51 4.23
N ASP A 299 20.24 -11.83 3.07
CA ASP A 299 20.96 -11.81 1.80
C ASP A 299 21.52 -10.40 1.54
N LEU A 300 20.70 -9.36 1.69
CA LEU A 300 21.17 -7.97 1.57
C LEU A 300 22.30 -7.63 2.56
N LEU A 301 22.21 -8.09 3.82
CA LEU A 301 23.29 -7.91 4.82
C LEU A 301 24.61 -8.55 4.39
N ALA A 302 24.56 -9.74 3.79
CA ALA A 302 25.75 -10.42 3.30
C ALA A 302 26.41 -9.64 2.14
N HIS A 303 25.62 -9.01 1.27
CA HIS A 303 26.13 -8.20 0.16
C HIS A 303 26.66 -6.84 0.60
N CYS A 304 26.08 -6.25 1.65
CA CYS A 304 26.48 -4.94 2.17
C CYS A 304 27.51 -5.04 3.31
N GLN A 305 28.07 -6.23 3.58
CA GLN A 305 29.02 -6.40 4.67
C GLN A 305 30.21 -5.46 4.48
N PRO A 306 30.50 -4.54 5.43
CA PRO A 306 31.65 -3.68 5.33
C PRO A 306 32.88 -4.56 5.24
N GLN A 307 33.60 -4.48 4.12
CA GLN A 307 34.91 -5.12 4.00
C GLN A 307 35.71 -4.56 5.17
N GLY A 308 36.01 -5.43 6.14
CA GLY A 308 36.82 -5.03 7.26
C GLY A 308 38.06 -4.33 6.72
N GLN A 309 38.42 -3.20 7.32
CA GLN A 309 39.81 -2.77 7.30
C GLN A 309 40.62 -4.04 7.50
N TYR A 310 41.29 -4.52 6.45
CA TYR A 310 42.26 -5.59 6.59
C TYR A 310 43.22 -5.05 7.65
N PHE A 311 43.12 -5.59 8.86
CA PHE A 311 44.20 -5.55 9.82
C PHE A 311 45.40 -6.00 9.02
N SER A 312 46.26 -5.05 8.65
CA SER A 312 47.52 -5.34 7.99
C SER A 312 48.45 -5.66 9.15
N PRO A 313 48.75 -6.94 9.45
CA PRO A 313 49.60 -7.29 10.59
C PRO A 313 51.08 -6.98 10.31
N TRP A 314 51.38 -6.23 9.24
CA TRP A 314 52.72 -6.04 8.69
C TRP A 314 53.09 -4.55 8.54
N LYS A 315 52.59 -3.69 9.41
CA LYS A 315 53.25 -2.40 9.70
C LYS A 315 53.90 -2.51 11.06
N ASP A 316 54.97 -3.30 11.11
CA ASP A 316 56.06 -3.25 12.10
C ASP A 316 57.03 -4.41 11.80
N ILE A 317 57.71 -4.36 10.65
CA ILE A 317 59.04 -4.95 10.42
C ILE A 317 59.81 -4.00 9.50
#